data_AF-A0A016VR14-F1
#
_entry.id   AF-A0A016VR14-F1
#
_cell.length_a   1.000
_cell.length_b   1.000
_cell.length_c   1.000
_cell.angle_alpha   90.00
_cell.angle_beta   90.00
_cell.angle_gamma   90.00
#
_symmetry.space_group_name_H-M   'P 1'
#
loop_
_entity.id
_entity.type
_entity.pdbx_description
1 polymer ?
#
loop_
_entity_poly.entity_id
_entity_poly.type
_entity_poly.pdbx_seq_one_letter_code
_entity_poly.pdbx_strand_id
1 'polypeptide(L)'
;MSRVLVFFIVGLAAIPRGQSLLERGLFGHPAPPPCGLPAFTDELPADAQKKMKEIWKDYKEGEKCYHEHGLTRELMDSLPKEVRQEIHKGAFLPPILKKQPKDIQDQFIAIIDDKSIPFEEKSTKMHELAQKVLKGDTLKEFNEFQSKMDEHRKNLNELAEKLSPEAKEAYEKISKLEKEKHEILHKLSESAQEELFALYKERQNKFPKPL
;
A
#
# COMPACT_ATOMS: atom_id res chain seq x y z
N MET A 1 27.42 -42.05 25.51
CA MET A 1 27.52 -40.58 25.44
C MET A 1 26.60 -40.12 24.32
N SER A 2 25.34 -39.82 24.67
CA SER A 2 24.25 -39.60 23.72
C SER A 2 24.25 -38.19 23.16
N ARG A 3 24.13 -38.09 21.84
CA ARG A 3 23.92 -36.87 21.06
C ARG A 3 22.52 -36.32 21.34
N VAL A 4 22.42 -35.12 21.86
CA VAL A 4 21.15 -34.38 22.01
C VAL A 4 20.84 -33.74 20.65
N LEU A 5 19.81 -34.24 19.97
CA LEU A 5 19.17 -33.55 18.86
C LEU A 5 18.30 -32.43 19.44
N VAL A 6 18.67 -31.18 19.18
CA VAL A 6 17.80 -30.03 19.42
C VAL A 6 16.88 -29.88 18.20
N PHE A 7 15.65 -30.34 18.34
CA PHE A 7 14.58 -30.06 17.38
C PHE A 7 14.10 -28.62 17.60
N PHE A 8 14.51 -27.71 16.72
CA PHE A 8 13.86 -26.41 16.59
C PHE A 8 12.55 -26.59 15.82
N ILE A 9 11.44 -26.75 16.55
CA ILE A 9 10.09 -26.54 16.04
C ILE A 9 9.59 -25.23 16.65
N VAL A 10 9.71 -24.14 15.89
CA VAL A 10 8.90 -22.91 16.03
C VAL A 10 8.87 -22.34 14.61
N GLY A 11 7.85 -22.56 13.80
CA GLY A 11 6.49 -22.08 14.00
C GLY A 11 6.20 -21.21 12.78
N LEU A 12 5.47 -21.75 11.81
CA LEU A 12 4.94 -21.02 10.65
C LEU A 12 4.09 -19.86 11.18
N ALA A 13 4.67 -18.67 11.26
CA ALA A 13 3.90 -17.45 11.44
C ALA A 13 3.15 -17.21 10.12
N ALA A 14 1.88 -17.60 10.10
CA ALA A 14 0.95 -17.15 9.08
C ALA A 14 0.93 -15.61 9.14
N ILE A 15 1.49 -14.98 8.10
CA ILE A 15 1.43 -13.52 7.94
C ILE A 15 -0.05 -13.17 7.81
N PRO A 16 -0.63 -12.39 8.73
CA PRO A 16 -2.03 -12.03 8.63
C PRO A 16 -2.23 -11.13 7.41
N ARG A 17 -3.23 -11.49 6.59
CA ARG A 17 -3.79 -10.62 5.55
C ARG A 17 -4.26 -9.33 6.21
N GLY A 18 -3.48 -8.26 6.02
CA GLY A 18 -3.77 -6.97 6.62
C GLY A 18 -2.58 -6.03 6.59
N GLN A 19 -1.78 -6.03 5.52
CA GLN A 19 -0.80 -4.95 5.33
C GLN A 19 -1.56 -3.69 4.91
N SER A 20 -1.72 -2.79 5.88
CA SER A 20 -2.08 -1.40 5.64
C SER A 20 -1.11 -0.80 4.62
N LEU A 21 -1.63 -0.26 3.52
CA LEU A 21 -0.84 0.45 2.49
C LEU A 21 -0.10 1.69 3.03
N LEU A 22 -0.38 2.09 4.27
CA LEU A 22 0.13 3.30 4.92
C LEU A 22 1.46 3.10 5.67
N GLU A 23 1.93 1.85 5.86
CA GLU A 23 3.16 1.55 6.63
C GLU A 23 4.29 1.04 5.74
N ARG A 24 4.68 1.83 4.74
CA ARG A 24 5.92 1.57 3.99
C ARG A 24 7.10 2.13 4.77
N GLY A 25 7.78 1.26 5.52
CA GLY A 25 9.06 1.56 6.16
C GLY A 25 10.19 0.65 5.67
N LEU A 26 11.28 1.32 5.28
CA LEU A 26 12.69 0.97 5.42
C LEU A 26 13.55 0.35 4.30
N PHE A 27 13.10 -0.56 3.44
CA PHE A 27 13.98 -1.04 2.35
C PHE A 27 13.26 -1.65 1.13
N GLY A 28 11.93 -1.65 1.10
CA GLY A 28 11.18 -2.33 0.05
C GLY A 28 10.66 -1.37 -1.00
N HIS A 29 10.92 -1.68 -2.28
CA HIS A 29 9.84 -1.53 -3.24
C HIS A 29 8.54 -2.08 -2.60
N PRO A 30 7.36 -1.46 -2.82
CA PRO A 30 6.12 -2.02 -2.31
C PRO A 30 6.12 -3.53 -2.50
N ALA A 31 5.78 -4.27 -1.44
CA ALA A 31 5.65 -5.72 -1.53
C ALA A 31 4.87 -6.03 -2.81
N PRO A 32 5.35 -6.97 -3.64
CA PRO A 32 4.67 -7.25 -4.90
C PRO A 32 3.20 -7.52 -4.58
N PRO A 33 2.27 -7.05 -5.43
CA PRO A 33 0.85 -7.29 -5.20
C PRO A 33 0.61 -8.78 -4.98
N PRO A 34 -0.34 -9.16 -4.12
CA PRO A 34 -0.63 -10.56 -3.89
C PRO A 34 -1.04 -11.21 -5.21
N CYS A 35 -0.59 -12.46 -5.43
CA CYS A 35 -1.04 -13.22 -6.58
C CYS A 35 -2.55 -13.50 -6.47
N GLY A 36 -3.26 -13.33 -7.59
CA GLY A 36 -4.70 -13.52 -7.70
C GLY A 36 -5.36 -12.34 -8.39
N LEU A 37 -6.66 -12.49 -8.69
CA LEU A 37 -7.43 -11.45 -9.34
C LEU A 37 -7.39 -10.16 -8.50
N PRO A 38 -6.97 -9.01 -9.08
CA PRO A 38 -6.84 -7.77 -8.33
C PRO A 38 -8.17 -7.31 -7.73
N ALA A 39 -8.15 -6.85 -6.48
CA ALA A 39 -9.37 -6.45 -5.77
C ALA A 39 -10.13 -5.29 -6.42
N PHE A 40 -9.44 -4.44 -7.20
CA PHE A 40 -10.05 -3.32 -7.93
C PHE A 40 -10.64 -3.74 -9.28
N THR A 41 -10.67 -5.04 -9.62
CA THR A 41 -11.13 -5.50 -10.95
C THR A 41 -12.54 -4.99 -11.26
N ASP A 42 -13.45 -4.98 -10.29
CA ASP A 42 -14.84 -4.57 -10.52
C ASP A 42 -15.00 -3.04 -10.67
N GLU A 43 -13.95 -2.26 -10.39
CA GLU A 43 -13.89 -0.81 -10.58
C GLU A 43 -13.42 -0.43 -12.01
N LEU A 44 -12.96 -1.41 -12.81
CA LEU A 44 -12.52 -1.17 -14.18
C LEU A 44 -13.70 -1.03 -15.16
N PRO A 45 -13.52 -0.38 -16.33
CA PRO A 45 -14.47 -0.47 -17.44
C PRO A 45 -14.72 -1.91 -17.89
N ALA A 46 -15.93 -2.23 -18.36
CA ALA A 46 -16.38 -3.60 -18.61
C ALA A 46 -15.45 -4.41 -19.57
N ASP A 47 -14.85 -3.76 -20.55
CA ASP A 47 -13.89 -4.37 -21.47
C ASP A 47 -12.58 -4.74 -20.76
N ALA A 48 -12.08 -3.85 -19.89
CA ALA A 48 -10.91 -4.07 -19.06
C ALA A 48 -11.16 -5.12 -17.97
N GLN A 49 -12.36 -5.16 -17.38
CA GLN A 49 -12.75 -6.23 -16.44
C GLN A 49 -12.67 -7.61 -17.10
N LYS A 50 -13.20 -7.73 -18.33
CA LYS A 50 -13.18 -8.98 -19.08
C LYS A 50 -11.75 -9.42 -19.37
N LYS A 51 -10.89 -8.50 -19.82
CA LYS A 51 -9.46 -8.79 -20.06
C LYS A 51 -8.74 -9.17 -18.76
N MET A 52 -9.02 -8.50 -17.64
CA MET A 52 -8.44 -8.83 -16.34
C MET A 52 -8.84 -10.25 -15.90
N LYS A 53 -10.13 -10.59 -15.99
CA LYS A 53 -10.61 -11.93 -15.66
C LYS A 53 -9.99 -13.00 -16.57
N GLU A 54 -9.77 -12.68 -17.84
CA GLU A 54 -9.10 -13.57 -18.80
C GLU A 54 -7.62 -13.79 -18.46
N ILE A 55 -6.88 -12.75 -18.05
CA ILE A 55 -5.47 -12.86 -17.63
C ILE A 55 -5.31 -13.84 -16.46
N TRP A 56 -6.23 -13.77 -15.51
CA TRP A 56 -6.16 -14.54 -14.26
C TRP A 56 -6.96 -15.85 -14.27
N LYS A 57 -7.59 -16.23 -15.40
CA LYS A 57 -8.54 -17.35 -15.46
C LYS A 57 -7.93 -18.71 -15.13
N ASP A 58 -6.66 -18.90 -15.51
CA ASP A 58 -5.94 -20.18 -15.38
C ASP A 58 -5.02 -20.20 -14.15
N TYR A 59 -4.95 -19.09 -13.41
CA TYR A 59 -4.09 -18.96 -12.24
C TYR A 59 -4.59 -19.84 -11.09
N LYS A 60 -3.66 -20.53 -10.41
CA LYS A 60 -3.94 -21.36 -9.23
C LYS A 60 -3.24 -20.80 -8.01
N GLU A 61 -3.96 -20.78 -6.89
CA GLU A 61 -3.42 -20.30 -5.61
C GLU A 61 -2.16 -21.08 -5.22
N GLY A 62 -1.09 -20.35 -4.92
CA GLY A 62 0.23 -20.90 -4.59
C GLY A 62 1.21 -20.98 -5.76
N GLU A 63 0.76 -20.78 -6.99
CA GLU A 63 1.66 -20.68 -8.16
C GLU A 63 2.27 -19.28 -8.28
N LYS A 64 3.40 -19.19 -8.99
CA LYS A 64 4.08 -17.93 -9.31
C LYS A 64 3.26 -17.16 -10.34
N CYS A 65 2.95 -15.90 -10.07
CA CYS A 65 2.06 -15.07 -10.91
C CYS A 65 2.78 -13.97 -11.70
N TYR A 66 4.06 -14.16 -12.04
CA TYR A 66 4.87 -13.10 -12.69
C TYR A 66 4.32 -12.72 -14.08
N HIS A 67 3.78 -13.69 -14.81
CA HIS A 67 3.24 -13.47 -16.15
C HIS A 67 1.94 -12.67 -16.09
N GLU A 68 1.04 -13.06 -15.20
CA GLU A 68 -0.25 -12.42 -14.93
C GLU A 68 -0.05 -11.00 -14.42
N HIS A 69 0.94 -10.77 -13.54
CA HIS A 69 1.35 -9.42 -13.13
C HIS A 69 1.86 -8.58 -14.31
N GLY A 70 2.65 -9.18 -15.20
CA GLY A 70 3.13 -8.51 -16.41
C GLY A 70 1.98 -8.07 -17.31
N LEU A 71 1.08 -8.99 -17.64
CA LEU A 71 -0.11 -8.72 -18.46
C LEU A 71 -1.06 -7.72 -17.79
N THR A 72 -1.22 -7.82 -16.47
CA THR A 72 -2.01 -6.86 -15.68
C THR A 72 -1.41 -5.47 -15.80
N ARG A 73 -0.08 -5.32 -15.71
CA ARG A 73 0.59 -4.03 -15.89
C ARG A 73 0.38 -3.47 -17.30
N GLU A 74 0.52 -4.30 -18.33
CA GLU A 74 0.30 -3.90 -19.72
C GLU A 74 -1.14 -3.47 -19.97
N LEU A 75 -2.12 -4.21 -19.42
CA LEU A 75 -3.53 -3.83 -19.47
C LEU A 75 -3.74 -2.47 -18.79
N MET A 76 -3.25 -2.30 -17.56
CA MET A 76 -3.39 -1.04 -16.83
C MET A 76 -2.76 0.13 -17.59
N ASP A 77 -1.57 -0.05 -18.15
CA ASP A 77 -0.86 0.97 -18.93
C ASP A 77 -1.59 1.37 -20.21
N SER A 78 -2.38 0.47 -20.80
CA SER A 78 -3.19 0.74 -21.99
C SER A 78 -4.47 1.54 -21.69
N LEU A 79 -4.87 1.65 -20.42
CA LEU A 79 -6.09 2.38 -20.04
C LEU A 79 -5.90 3.90 -20.15
N PRO A 80 -6.98 4.64 -20.49
CA PRO A 80 -6.99 6.10 -20.44
C PRO A 80 -6.51 6.62 -19.08
N LYS A 81 -5.87 7.80 -19.09
CA LYS A 81 -5.29 8.40 -17.89
C LYS A 81 -6.33 8.60 -16.80
N GLU A 82 -7.52 9.05 -17.19
CA GLU A 82 -8.65 9.36 -16.32
C GLU A 82 -9.15 8.10 -15.61
N VAL A 83 -9.23 6.98 -16.34
CA VAL A 83 -9.59 5.67 -15.78
C VAL A 83 -8.56 5.22 -14.74
N ARG A 84 -7.26 5.34 -15.08
CA ARG A 84 -6.19 5.02 -14.13
C ARG A 84 -6.24 5.89 -12.87
N GLN A 85 -6.51 7.18 -13.03
CA GLN A 85 -6.63 8.11 -11.90
C GLN A 85 -7.82 7.74 -11.00
N GLU A 86 -8.97 7.40 -11.57
CA GLU A 86 -10.13 6.97 -10.78
C GLU A 86 -9.86 5.67 -10.00
N ILE A 87 -9.14 4.69 -10.57
CA ILE A 87 -8.75 3.46 -9.84
C ILE A 87 -7.79 3.77 -8.69
N HIS A 88 -6.93 4.79 -8.85
CA HIS A 88 -6.03 5.24 -7.79
C HIS A 88 -6.71 6.17 -6.77
N LYS A 89 -7.88 6.73 -7.10
CA LYS A 89 -8.64 7.60 -6.21
C LYS A 89 -9.12 6.80 -5.01
N GLY A 90 -8.71 7.21 -3.82
CA GLY A 90 -9.02 6.46 -2.60
C GLY A 90 -8.26 5.14 -2.45
N ALA A 91 -7.18 4.91 -3.23
CA ALA A 91 -6.31 3.74 -3.02
C ALA A 91 -5.74 3.69 -1.59
N PHE A 92 -5.52 4.85 -0.98
CA PHE A 92 -5.04 5.00 0.39
C PHE A 92 -6.16 5.06 1.44
N LEU A 93 -7.43 4.95 1.04
CA LEU A 93 -8.52 4.84 2.01
C LEU A 93 -8.43 3.50 2.75
N PRO A 94 -8.48 3.52 4.09
CA PRO A 94 -8.68 2.32 4.89
C PRO A 94 -9.84 1.46 4.36
N PRO A 95 -9.71 0.12 4.31
CA PRO A 95 -10.75 -0.77 3.80
C PRO A 95 -12.14 -0.59 4.43
N ILE A 96 -12.19 -0.15 5.69
CA ILE A 96 -13.43 0.12 6.44
C ILE A 96 -14.19 1.30 5.83
N LEU A 97 -13.47 2.30 5.33
CA LEU A 97 -14.06 3.48 4.70
C LEU A 97 -14.51 3.21 3.26
N LYS A 98 -13.92 2.23 2.56
CA LYS A 98 -14.31 1.89 1.18
C LYS A 98 -15.76 1.39 1.05
N LYS A 99 -16.35 0.92 2.14
CA LYS A 99 -17.76 0.48 2.18
C LYS A 99 -18.75 1.61 2.46
N GLN A 100 -18.27 2.80 2.80
CA GLN A 100 -19.12 3.93 3.14
C GLN A 100 -19.72 4.59 1.89
N PRO A 101 -20.81 5.36 2.03
CA PRO A 101 -21.32 6.22 0.97
C PRO A 101 -20.23 7.12 0.38
N LYS A 102 -20.31 7.42 -0.93
CA LYS A 102 -19.26 8.15 -1.65
C LYS A 102 -19.00 9.55 -1.08
N ASP A 103 -20.04 10.22 -0.59
CA ASP A 103 -19.96 11.51 0.10
C ASP A 103 -19.13 11.45 1.39
N ILE A 104 -19.19 10.33 2.12
CA ILE A 104 -18.33 10.10 3.29
C ILE A 104 -16.90 9.80 2.83
N GLN A 105 -16.72 8.93 1.83
CA GLN A 105 -15.39 8.61 1.29
C GLN A 105 -14.65 9.86 0.79
N ASP A 106 -15.33 10.72 0.04
CA ASP A 106 -14.78 11.95 -0.52
C ASP A 106 -14.30 12.92 0.58
N GLN A 107 -14.94 12.96 1.75
CA GLN A 107 -14.46 13.75 2.89
C GLN A 107 -13.13 13.25 3.44
N PHE A 108 -12.92 11.93 3.49
CA PHE A 108 -11.63 11.36 3.90
C PHE A 108 -10.57 11.51 2.81
N ILE A 109 -10.94 11.32 1.54
CA ILE A 109 -10.03 11.55 0.40
C ILE A 109 -9.54 13.00 0.40
N ALA A 110 -10.41 13.97 0.69
CA ALA A 110 -10.01 15.37 0.79
C ALA A 110 -8.90 15.60 1.83
N ILE A 111 -8.91 14.90 2.97
CA ILE A 111 -7.81 14.98 3.96
C ILE A 111 -6.53 14.33 3.42
N ILE A 112 -6.66 13.20 2.72
CA ILE A 112 -5.52 12.47 2.14
C ILE A 112 -4.85 13.28 1.03
N ASP A 113 -5.62 13.94 0.20
CA ASP A 113 -5.13 14.68 -0.98
C ASP A 113 -4.74 16.13 -0.65
N ASP A 114 -5.17 16.66 0.50
CA ASP A 114 -4.79 18.00 0.94
C ASP A 114 -3.28 18.11 1.17
N LYS A 115 -2.65 18.87 0.28
CA LYS A 115 -1.20 19.08 0.30
C LYS A 115 -0.72 19.99 1.43
N SER A 116 -1.63 20.75 2.04
CA SER A 116 -1.32 21.64 3.16
C SER A 116 -1.19 20.88 4.49
N ILE A 117 -1.72 19.66 4.57
CA ILE A 117 -1.67 18.82 5.77
C ILE A 117 -0.40 17.97 5.75
N PRO A 118 0.48 18.09 6.76
CA PRO A 118 1.62 17.19 6.90
C PRO A 118 1.17 15.72 7.00
N PHE A 119 1.92 14.80 6.38
CA PHE A 119 1.55 13.38 6.34
C PHE A 119 1.28 12.79 7.73
N GLU A 120 2.08 13.14 8.73
CA GLU A 120 1.94 12.68 10.13
C GLU A 120 0.65 13.18 10.80
N GLU A 121 0.11 14.32 10.36
CA GLU A 121 -1.14 14.89 10.90
C GLU A 121 -2.39 14.33 10.22
N LYS A 122 -2.26 13.73 9.02
CA LYS A 122 -3.40 13.19 8.27
C LYS A 122 -4.15 12.13 9.06
N SER A 123 -3.45 11.24 9.77
CA SER A 123 -4.08 10.20 10.60
C SER A 123 -4.96 10.80 11.71
N THR A 124 -4.46 11.81 12.43
CA THR A 124 -5.21 12.50 13.48
C THR A 124 -6.45 13.19 12.92
N LYS A 125 -6.31 13.91 11.81
CA LYS A 125 -7.45 14.58 11.17
C LYS A 125 -8.49 13.60 10.63
N MET A 126 -8.05 12.48 10.07
CA MET A 126 -8.95 11.39 9.68
C MET A 126 -9.69 10.81 10.89
N HIS A 127 -9.00 10.60 12.01
CA HIS A 127 -9.63 10.11 13.24
C HIS A 127 -10.69 11.10 13.77
N GLU A 128 -10.38 12.40 13.82
CA GLU A 128 -11.34 13.42 14.23
C GLU A 128 -12.57 13.49 13.31
N LEU A 129 -12.36 13.38 11.99
CA LEU A 129 -13.46 13.31 11.03
C LEU A 129 -14.31 12.06 11.28
N ALA A 130 -13.68 10.91 11.50
CA ALA A 130 -14.36 9.65 11.76
C ALA A 130 -15.29 9.72 12.97
N GLN A 131 -14.85 10.33 14.08
CA GLN A 131 -15.70 10.52 15.27
C GLN A 131 -16.93 11.39 15.00
N LYS A 132 -16.89 12.27 13.99
CA LYS A 132 -17.99 13.17 13.64
C LYS A 132 -18.98 12.54 12.66
N VAL A 133 -18.48 11.81 11.65
CA VAL A 133 -19.29 11.39 10.50
C VAL A 133 -19.65 9.90 10.52
N LEU A 134 -18.83 9.05 11.13
CA LEU A 134 -19.13 7.63 11.25
C LEU A 134 -20.02 7.37 12.47
N LYS A 135 -20.87 6.33 12.37
CA LYS A 135 -21.82 5.95 13.42
C LYS A 135 -21.90 4.43 13.56
N GLY A 136 -22.42 3.98 14.71
CA GLY A 136 -22.71 2.57 14.97
C GLY A 136 -21.50 1.66 14.79
N ASP A 137 -21.70 0.51 14.14
CA ASP A 137 -20.68 -0.52 13.97
C ASP A 137 -19.47 -0.02 13.15
N THR A 138 -19.68 0.85 12.16
CA THR A 138 -18.56 1.40 11.37
C THR A 138 -17.62 2.24 12.20
N LEU A 139 -18.14 3.06 13.13
CA LEU A 139 -17.29 3.85 14.02
C LEU A 139 -16.47 2.94 14.94
N LYS A 140 -17.10 1.87 15.44
CA LYS A 140 -16.43 0.87 16.26
C LYS A 140 -15.31 0.16 15.48
N GLU A 141 -15.60 -0.33 14.27
CA GLU A 141 -14.60 -0.96 13.39
C GLU A 141 -13.45 -0.01 13.08
N PHE A 142 -13.73 1.27 12.80
CA PHE A 142 -12.70 2.27 12.54
C PHE A 142 -11.79 2.49 13.76
N ASN A 143 -12.36 2.58 14.97
CA ASN A 143 -11.58 2.74 16.20
C ASN A 143 -10.74 1.51 16.51
N GLU A 144 -11.27 0.30 16.28
CA GLU A 144 -10.52 -0.94 16.40
C GLU A 144 -9.35 -1.01 15.40
N PHE A 145 -9.58 -0.55 14.17
CA PHE A 145 -8.50 -0.44 13.18
C PHE A 145 -7.43 0.55 13.61
N GLN A 146 -7.79 1.74 14.08
CA GLN A 146 -6.81 2.70 14.58
C GLN A 146 -6.01 2.15 15.76
N SER A 147 -6.67 1.48 16.71
CA SER A 147 -5.96 0.84 17.82
C SER A 147 -4.94 -0.19 17.34
N LYS A 148 -5.27 -0.99 16.32
CA LYS A 148 -4.34 -1.98 15.73
C LYS A 148 -3.16 -1.31 15.03
N MET A 149 -3.40 -0.20 14.33
CA MET A 149 -2.33 0.59 13.71
C MET A 149 -1.40 1.20 14.77
N ASP A 150 -1.95 1.74 15.86
CA ASP A 150 -1.17 2.28 16.97
C ASP A 150 -0.34 1.20 17.69
N GLU A 151 -0.92 0.02 17.88
CA GLU A 151 -0.21 -1.14 18.43
C GLU A 151 0.94 -1.57 17.51
N HIS A 152 0.70 -1.66 16.20
CA HIS A 152 1.75 -2.00 15.24
C HIS A 152 2.89 -0.98 15.27
N ARG A 153 2.57 0.32 15.26
CA ARG A 153 3.58 1.40 15.37
C ARG A 153 4.41 1.28 16.65
N LYS A 154 3.77 0.99 17.79
CA LYS A 154 4.47 0.76 19.06
C LYS A 154 5.41 -0.43 18.98
N ASN A 155 4.92 -1.55 18.45
CA ASN A 155 5.72 -2.77 18.28
C ASN A 155 6.94 -2.52 17.37
N LEU A 156 6.79 -1.77 16.27
CA LEU A 156 7.91 -1.38 15.41
C LEU A 156 8.92 -0.50 16.14
N ASN A 157 8.46 0.46 16.94
CA ASN A 157 9.36 1.31 17.74
C ASN A 157 10.14 0.47 18.76
N GLU A 158 9.50 -0.49 19.43
CA GLU A 158 10.18 -1.40 20.35
C GLU A 158 11.22 -2.29 19.66
N LEU A 159 10.95 -2.73 18.42
CA LEU A 159 11.94 -3.45 17.61
C LEU A 159 13.09 -2.54 17.20
N ALA A 160 12.81 -1.28 16.84
CA ALA A 160 13.83 -0.29 16.50
C ALA A 160 14.76 0.00 17.69
N GLU A 161 14.24 0.04 18.92
CA GLU A 161 15.04 0.20 20.14
C GLU A 161 15.96 -0.99 20.45
N LYS A 162 15.62 -2.19 19.95
CA LYS A 162 16.43 -3.41 20.13
C LYS A 162 17.53 -3.55 19.06
N LEU A 163 17.61 -2.63 18.09
CA LEU A 163 18.64 -2.67 17.06
C LEU A 163 20.05 -2.44 17.64
N SER A 164 21.07 -2.97 16.95
CA SER A 164 22.45 -2.59 17.25
C SER A 164 22.67 -1.09 17.01
N PRO A 165 23.66 -0.44 17.65
CA PRO A 165 23.91 0.98 17.44
C PRO A 165 24.09 1.36 15.96
N GLU A 166 24.83 0.53 15.20
CA GLU A 166 25.03 0.71 13.76
C GLU A 166 23.71 0.58 12.97
N ALA A 167 22.90 -0.44 13.28
CA ALA A 167 21.61 -0.63 12.61
C ALA A 167 20.60 0.47 12.97
N LYS A 168 20.62 0.97 14.21
CA LYS A 168 19.76 2.08 14.66
C LYS A 168 20.13 3.38 13.95
N GLU A 169 21.43 3.68 13.85
CA GLU A 169 21.91 4.85 13.10
C GLU A 169 21.50 4.78 11.62
N ALA A 170 21.63 3.61 10.98
CA ALA A 170 21.19 3.42 9.62
C ALA A 170 19.67 3.57 9.47
N TYR A 171 18.89 2.96 10.38
CA TYR A 171 17.43 3.04 10.43
C TYR A 171 16.93 4.49 10.46
N GLU A 172 17.52 5.32 11.34
CA GLU A 172 17.16 6.73 11.49
C GLU A 172 17.47 7.55 10.23
N LYS A 173 18.67 7.36 9.65
CA LYS A 173 19.06 8.05 8.41
C LYS A 173 18.14 7.71 7.25
N ILE A 174 17.81 6.43 7.09
CA ILE A 174 16.93 5.96 6.00
C ILE A 174 15.51 6.48 6.20
N SER A 175 14.97 6.38 7.42
CA SER A 175 13.64 6.90 7.74
C SER A 175 13.54 8.40 7.45
N LYS A 176 14.60 9.17 7.74
CA LYS A 176 14.68 10.59 7.41
C LYS A 176 14.68 10.83 5.89
N LEU A 177 15.50 10.08 5.13
CA LEU A 177 15.54 10.18 3.67
C LEU A 177 14.20 9.83 3.01
N GLU A 178 13.47 8.85 3.54
CA GLU A 178 12.13 8.49 3.06
C GLU A 178 11.14 9.64 3.25
N LYS A 179 11.19 10.31 4.41
CA LYS A 179 10.38 11.52 4.69
C LYS A 179 10.72 12.66 3.75
N GLU A 180 12.00 12.98 3.60
CA GLU A 180 12.47 14.03 2.68
C GLU A 180 12.04 13.75 1.24
N LYS A 181 12.20 12.51 0.78
CA LYS A 181 11.73 12.08 -0.55
C LYS A 181 10.23 12.27 -0.72
N HIS A 182 9.44 11.86 0.27
CA HIS A 182 7.99 12.05 0.23
C HIS A 182 7.61 13.53 0.17
N GLU A 183 8.23 14.37 1.01
CA GLU A 183 7.98 15.82 1.01
C GLU A 183 8.34 16.49 -0.31
N ILE A 184 9.49 16.14 -0.89
CA ILE A 184 9.91 16.66 -2.20
C ILE A 184 8.86 16.34 -3.24
N LEU A 185 8.47 15.06 -3.35
CA LEU A 185 7.46 14.62 -4.32
C LEU A 185 6.13 15.32 -4.08
N HIS A 186 5.67 15.38 -2.84
CA HIS A 186 4.36 15.94 -2.48
C HIS A 186 4.25 17.45 -2.74
N LYS A 187 5.34 18.22 -2.58
CA LYS A 187 5.38 19.66 -2.86
C LYS A 187 5.34 20.00 -4.36
N LEU A 188 5.61 19.05 -5.24
CA LEU A 188 5.54 19.27 -6.68
C LEU A 188 4.10 19.52 -7.16
N SER A 189 3.99 20.27 -8.26
CA SER A 189 2.75 20.33 -9.04
C SER A 189 2.43 18.96 -9.64
N GLU A 190 1.16 18.70 -9.93
CA GLU A 190 0.74 17.42 -10.53
C GLU A 190 1.48 17.14 -11.85
N SER A 191 1.62 18.15 -12.72
CA SER A 191 2.40 18.04 -13.97
C SER A 191 3.84 17.61 -13.72
N ALA A 192 4.52 18.21 -12.74
CA ALA A 192 5.91 17.88 -12.43
C ALA A 192 6.05 16.47 -11.82
N GLN A 193 5.09 16.05 -11.00
CA GLN A 193 5.04 14.67 -10.50
C GLN A 193 4.88 13.67 -11.65
N GLU A 194 4.01 13.97 -12.62
CA GLU A 194 3.77 13.12 -13.78
C GLU A 194 5.01 12.97 -14.67
N GLU A 195 5.69 14.07 -14.99
CA GLU A 195 6.95 14.04 -15.75
C GLU A 195 8.00 13.17 -15.05
N LEU A 196 8.13 13.33 -13.73
CA LEU A 196 9.08 12.55 -12.94
C LEU A 196 8.70 11.07 -12.88
N PHE A 197 7.42 10.74 -12.74
CA PHE A 197 6.94 9.36 -12.77
C PHE A 197 7.11 8.71 -14.14
N ALA A 198 6.91 9.46 -15.23
CA ALA A 198 7.20 8.99 -16.59
C ALA A 198 8.69 8.64 -16.72
N LEU A 199 9.58 9.51 -16.25
CA LEU A 199 11.02 9.24 -16.25
C LEU A 199 11.38 7.99 -15.42
N TYR A 200 10.77 7.82 -14.25
CA TYR A 200 11.00 6.64 -13.41
C TYR A 200 10.50 5.36 -14.06
N LYS A 201 9.34 5.40 -14.72
CA LYS A 201 8.80 4.28 -15.50
C LYS A 201 9.77 3.88 -16.61
N GLU A 202 10.26 4.85 -17.39
CA GLU A 202 11.27 4.60 -18.44
C GLU A 202 12.56 4.01 -17.87
N ARG A 203 13.03 4.48 -16.71
CA ARG A 203 14.20 3.91 -16.04
C ARG A 203 14.00 2.44 -15.66
N GLN A 204 12.81 2.09 -15.17
CA GLN A 204 12.49 0.70 -14.81
C GLN A 204 12.38 -0.22 -16.04
N ASN A 205 11.87 0.31 -17.15
CA ASN A 205 11.68 -0.44 -18.40
C ASN A 205 13.00 -0.73 -19.15
N LYS A 206 14.12 -0.09 -18.78
CA LYS A 206 15.40 -0.15 -19.50
C LYS A 206 16.23 -1.44 -19.34
N PHE A 207 15.76 -2.45 -18.61
CA PHE A 207 16.34 -3.79 -18.80
C PHE A 207 15.70 -4.40 -20.05
N PRO A 208 16.45 -4.63 -21.15
CA PRO A 208 15.89 -5.31 -22.31
C PRO A 208 15.32 -6.64 -21.86
N LYS A 209 14.02 -6.87 -22.09
CA LYS A 209 13.41 -8.20 -21.95
C LYS A 209 14.28 -9.13 -22.83
N PRO A 210 14.89 -10.20 -22.30
CA PRO A 210 15.63 -11.12 -23.16
C PRO A 210 14.70 -11.61 -24.26
N LEU A 211 15.16 -11.48 -25.51
CA LEU A 211 14.48 -11.95 -26.72
C LEU A 211 14.22 -13.46 -26.64
#